data_AF-A0AA90ARC6-F1
#
_entry.id   AF-A0AA90ARC6-F1
#
_cell.length_a   1.000
_cell.length_b   1.000
_cell.length_c   1.000
_cell.angle_alpha   90.00
_cell.angle_beta   90.00
_cell.angle_gamma   90.00
#
_symmetry.space_group_name_H-M   'P 1'
#
loop_
_entity.id
_entity.type
_entity.pdbx_description
1 polymer ?
#
loop_
_entity_poly.entity_id
_entity_poly.type
_entity_poly.pdbx_seq_one_letter_code
_entity_poly.pdbx_strand_id
1 'polypeptide(L)' 'MTSYVTYRPPQAAGSWVIGGNFFVQVRERPNWLHRWFALAFLGWQWVDA' A
#
# COMPACT_ATOMS: atom_id res chain seq x y z
N MET A 1 17.15 -26.76 -17.71
CA MET A 1 15.78 -26.59 -17.15
C MET A 1 15.75 -25.23 -16.47
N THR A 2 15.33 -24.20 -17.20
CA THR A 2 15.42 -22.80 -16.74
C THR A 2 14.17 -22.51 -15.91
N SER A 3 14.31 -22.51 -14.59
CA SER A 3 13.23 -22.20 -13.66
C SER A 3 12.97 -20.69 -13.66
N TYR A 4 11.95 -20.26 -14.41
CA TYR A 4 11.42 -18.91 -14.32
C TYR A 4 10.73 -18.76 -12.96
N VAL A 5 11.41 -18.11 -12.01
CA VAL A 5 10.79 -17.71 -10.75
C VAL A 5 9.73 -16.67 -11.09
N THR A 6 8.47 -17.10 -11.13
CA THR A 6 7.33 -16.19 -11.21
C THR A 6 7.41 -15.27 -9.99
N TYR A 7 7.88 -14.05 -10.20
CA TYR A 7 7.92 -13.02 -9.18
C TYR A 7 6.47 -12.64 -8.88
N ARG A 8 5.82 -13.40 -7.99
CA ARG A 8 4.53 -12.99 -7.45
C ARG A 8 4.80 -11.71 -6.67
N PRO A 9 4.25 -10.57 -7.08
CA PRO A 9 4.34 -9.39 -6.25
C PRO A 9 3.80 -9.78 -4.87
N PRO A 10 4.49 -9.40 -3.79
CA PRO A 10 4.01 -9.74 -2.47
C PRO A 10 2.57 -9.27 -2.34
N GLN A 11 1.71 -10.13 -1.80
CA GLN A 11 0.33 -9.74 -1.48
C GLN A 11 0.40 -8.45 -0.66
N ALA A 12 0.13 -7.33 -1.31
CA ALA A 12 0.07 -6.05 -0.66
C ALA A 12 -1.21 -6.07 0.17
N ALA A 13 -1.12 -5.70 1.45
CA ALA A 13 -2.32 -5.54 2.28
C ALA A 13 -3.16 -4.33 1.81
N GLY A 14 -2.56 -3.45 1.03
CA GLY A 14 -3.20 -2.31 0.39
C GLY A 14 -2.17 -1.29 -0.08
N SER A 15 -2.66 -0.13 -0.49
CA SER A 15 -1.90 0.97 -1.08
C SER A 15 -2.25 2.29 -0.42
N TRP A 16 -1.27 3.14 -0.11
CA TRP A 16 -1.53 4.55 0.15
C TRP A 16 -1.56 5.32 -1.16
N VAL A 17 -2.61 6.10 -1.36
CA VAL A 17 -2.74 7.08 -2.42
C VAL A 17 -2.32 8.42 -1.87
N ILE A 18 -1.25 8.98 -2.44
CA ILE A 18 -0.64 10.25 -2.06
C ILE A 18 -0.88 11.23 -3.20
N GLY A 19 -1.66 12.29 -2.94
CA GLY A 19 -1.87 13.37 -3.92
C GLY A 19 -2.45 12.93 -5.27
N GLY A 20 -3.13 11.78 -5.33
CA GLY A 20 -3.81 11.28 -6.54
C GLY A 20 -2.92 10.62 -7.60
N ASN A 21 -1.59 10.66 -7.47
CA ASN A 21 -0.67 10.14 -8.49
C ASN A 21 0.43 9.22 -7.95
N PHE A 22 0.59 9.15 -6.63
CA PHE A 22 1.56 8.26 -5.98
C PHE A 22 0.84 7.15 -5.24
N PHE A 23 1.20 5.90 -5.53
CA PHE A 23 0.66 4.72 -4.89
C PHE A 23 1.79 4.00 -4.16
N VAL A 24 1.76 4.02 -2.83
CA VAL A 24 2.73 3.30 -1.99
C VAL A 24 2.08 2.00 -1.55
N GLN A 25 2.44 0.89 -2.18
CA GLN A 25 1.98 -0.44 -1.79
C GLN A 25 2.67 -0.85 -0.49
N VAL A 26 1.87 -1.24 0.50
CA VAL A 26 2.38 -1.67 1.81
C VAL A 26 1.98 -3.11 2.04
N ARG A 27 2.95 -3.92 2.47
CA ARG A 27 2.70 -5.33 2.84
C ARG A 27 1.91 -5.46 4.14
N GLU A 28 2.04 -4.49 5.02
CA GLU A 28 1.44 -4.51 6.35
C GLU A 28 0.26 -3.55 6.41
N ARG A 29 -0.88 -4.03 6.91
CA ARG A 29 -2.10 -3.23 6.98
C ARG A 29 -1.93 -2.21 8.12
N PRO A 30 -1.92 -0.90 7.83
CA PRO A 30 -1.74 0.11 8.85
C PRO A 30 -2.98 0.15 9.74
N ASN A 31 -2.74 0.30 11.05
CA ASN A 31 -3.81 0.46 12.04
C ASN A 31 -4.71 1.64 11.69
N TRP A 32 -5.98 1.55 12.08
CA TRP A 32 -6.99 2.58 11.79
C TRP A 32 -6.55 3.97 12.23
N LEU A 33 -5.92 4.11 13.39
CA LEU A 33 -5.37 5.39 13.88
C LEU A 33 -4.31 5.96 12.93
N HIS A 34 -3.43 5.10 12.40
CA HIS A 34 -2.40 5.49 11.44
C HIS A 34 -3.02 5.94 10.11
N ARG A 35 -4.15 5.33 9.69
CA ARG A 35 -4.97 5.81 8.57
C ARG A 35 -5.54 7.20 8.80
N TRP A 36 -6.06 7.45 10.00
CA TRP A 36 -6.54 8.78 10.35
C TRP A 36 -5.43 9.83 10.38
N PHE A 37 -4.28 9.52 10.97
CA PHE A 37 -3.13 10.44 10.97
C PHE A 37 -2.58 10.69 9.57
N ALA A 38 -2.42 9.65 8.76
CA ALA A 38 -1.94 9.79 7.38
C ALA A 38 -2.92 10.60 6.51
N LEU A 39 -4.22 10.42 6.70
CA LEU A 39 -5.24 11.25 6.04
C LEU A 39 -5.19 12.70 6.53
N ALA A 40 -5.13 12.93 7.84
CA ALA A 40 -5.24 14.27 8.45
C ALA A 40 -3.97 15.12 8.27
N PHE A 41 -2.78 14.52 8.39
CA PHE A 41 -1.50 15.24 8.30
C PHE A 41 -0.92 15.25 6.90
N LEU A 42 -1.08 14.16 6.16
CA LEU A 42 -0.40 13.96 4.87
C LEU A 42 -1.40 13.97 3.68
N GLY A 43 -2.70 13.88 3.93
CA GLY A 43 -3.71 13.72 2.88
C GLY A 43 -3.66 12.35 2.21
N TRP A 44 -3.04 11.35 2.84
CA TRP A 44 -2.87 10.02 2.25
C TRP A 44 -4.10 9.17 2.47
N GLN A 45 -4.67 8.66 1.38
CA GLN A 45 -5.83 7.78 1.42
C GLN A 45 -5.38 6.33 1.36
N TRP A 46 -5.86 5.50 2.29
CA TRP A 46 -5.60 4.08 2.23
C TRP A 46 -6.62 3.38 1.32
N VAL A 47 -6.13 2.58 0.39
CA VAL A 47 -6.90 1.70 -0.50
C VAL A 47 -6.55 0.26 -0.14
N ASP A 48 -7.51 -0.49 0.38
CA ASP A 48 -7.35 -1.93 0.58
C ASP A 48 -7.30 -2.64 -0.79
N ALA A 49 -6.46 -3.69 -0.89
CA ALA A 49 -6.32 -4.51 -2.11
C ALA A 49 -7.43 -5.57 -2.21
#